data_AF-A0A7J8SC55-F1
#
_entry.id   AF-A0A7J8SC55-F1
#
_cell.length_a   1.000
_cell.length_b   1.000
_cell.length_c   1.000
_cell.angle_alpha   90.00
_cell.angle_beta   90.00
_cell.angle_gamma   90.00
#
_symmetry.space_group_name_H-M   'P 1'
#
loop_
_entity.id
_entity.type
_entity.pdbx_description
1 polymer ?
#
loop_
_entity_poly.entity_id
_entity_poly.type
_entity_poly.pdbx_seq_one_letter_code
_entity_poly.pdbx_strand_id
1 'polypeptide(L)'
;MPFKDNTFDGAYSIEATCHAPKLEEVYAEVFRVLKPGSLYVSYEWVTTDKYRGDNPEHVEVIQGIERGDALPGLRNYKDIAEVAKKVGFEVVKEKDLAKPPALPWWTRLKMGRIAYWRNHILVTVLAAIGIAPKGTVDVHEMLFKTADYLTRGGDSGIFSPMHMILLRKPQVPPTQS
;
A
#
# COMPACT_ATOMS: atom_id res chain seq x y z
N MET A 1 9.07 17.27 3.02
CA MET A 1 10.32 16.59 3.42
C MET A 1 11.41 17.65 3.68
N PRO A 2 12.15 17.57 4.80
CA PRO A 2 13.16 18.57 5.19
C PRO A 2 14.49 18.43 4.42
N PHE A 3 14.43 18.18 3.12
CA PHE A 3 15.59 18.07 2.23
C PHE A 3 15.55 19.16 1.16
N LYS A 4 16.73 19.56 0.67
CA LYS A 4 16.86 20.50 -0.45
C LYS A 4 16.42 19.85 -1.77
N ASP A 5 16.07 20.68 -2.73
CA ASP A 5 15.76 20.23 -4.10
C ASP A 5 16.97 19.53 -4.73
N ASN A 6 16.72 18.56 -5.61
CA ASN A 6 17.75 17.86 -6.40
C ASN A 6 18.90 17.27 -5.54
N THR A 7 18.56 16.67 -4.40
CA THR A 7 19.52 16.10 -3.45
C THR A 7 19.88 14.64 -3.79
N PHE A 8 18.89 13.81 -4.13
CA PHE A 8 19.06 12.36 -4.22
C PHE A 8 19.16 11.85 -5.66
N ASP A 9 20.00 10.83 -5.88
CA ASP A 9 20.21 10.18 -7.19
C ASP A 9 19.16 9.10 -7.51
N GLY A 10 18.31 8.77 -6.55
CA GLY A 10 17.18 7.86 -6.69
C GLY A 10 16.36 7.77 -5.41
N ALA A 11 15.17 7.20 -5.50
CA ALA A 11 14.29 6.96 -4.35
C ALA A 11 13.50 5.66 -4.52
N TYR A 12 12.99 5.13 -3.42
CA TYR A 12 11.97 4.09 -3.44
C TYR A 12 10.96 4.31 -2.32
N SER A 13 9.75 3.83 -2.53
CA SER A 13 8.76 3.66 -1.47
C SER A 13 8.10 2.30 -1.65
N ILE A 14 8.01 1.53 -0.57
CA ILE A 14 7.39 0.20 -0.60
C ILE A 14 6.25 0.27 0.39
N GLU A 15 5.01 0.20 -0.11
CA GLU A 15 3.80 0.09 0.71
C GLU A 15 3.67 1.22 1.75
N ALA A 16 4.16 2.42 1.43
CA ALA A 16 4.21 3.55 2.36
C ALA A 16 3.27 4.70 1.96
N THR A 17 3.18 4.98 0.66
CA THR A 17 2.38 6.08 0.08
C THR A 17 0.87 5.83 0.14
N CYS A 18 0.44 4.60 0.40
CA CYS A 18 -0.96 4.25 0.63
C CYS A 18 -1.55 4.95 1.87
N HIS A 19 -0.73 5.29 2.87
CA HIS A 19 -1.16 6.02 4.07
C HIS A 19 -1.32 7.54 3.85
N ALA A 20 -0.83 8.08 2.73
CA ALA A 20 -0.95 9.50 2.44
C ALA A 20 -2.38 9.84 1.98
N PRO A 21 -3.04 10.88 2.53
CA PRO A 21 -4.37 11.29 2.05
C PRO A 21 -4.39 11.64 0.57
N LYS A 22 -3.30 12.22 0.05
CA LYS A 22 -3.13 12.56 -1.36
C LYS A 22 -1.78 12.09 -1.87
N LEU A 23 -1.81 11.20 -2.87
CA LEU A 23 -0.60 10.67 -3.50
C LEU A 23 0.23 11.75 -4.18
N GLU A 24 -0.45 12.72 -4.80
CA GLU A 24 0.17 13.84 -5.52
C GLU A 24 1.12 14.64 -4.64
N GLU A 25 0.76 14.90 -3.38
CA GLU A 25 1.60 15.67 -2.45
C GLU A 25 2.89 14.92 -2.10
N VAL A 26 2.82 13.60 -1.91
CA VAL A 26 4.01 12.78 -1.64
C VAL A 26 4.87 12.66 -2.89
N TYR A 27 4.28 12.41 -4.04
CA TYR A 27 5.00 12.32 -5.31
C TYR A 27 5.67 13.66 -5.65
N ALA A 28 5.02 14.79 -5.41
CA ALA A 28 5.60 16.12 -5.62
C ALA A 28 6.84 16.35 -4.75
N GLU A 29 6.80 15.94 -3.49
CA GLU A 29 7.97 16.05 -2.62
C GLU A 29 9.11 15.12 -3.05
N VAL A 30 8.81 13.89 -3.49
CA VAL A 30 9.83 12.98 -4.05
C VAL A 30 10.43 13.56 -5.33
N PHE A 31 9.58 14.09 -6.23
CA PHE A 31 10.02 14.75 -7.46
C PHE A 31 10.96 15.92 -7.18
N ARG A 32 10.60 16.78 -6.21
CA ARG A 32 11.40 17.95 -5.83
C ARG A 32 12.80 17.56 -5.36
N VAL A 33 12.91 16.55 -4.50
CA VAL A 33 14.20 16.16 -3.88
C VAL A 33 15.06 15.27 -4.78
N LEU A 34 14.53 14.68 -5.85
CA LEU A 34 15.31 13.91 -6.82
C LEU A 34 16.06 14.81 -7.80
N LYS A 35 17.27 14.42 -8.19
CA LYS A 35 17.99 15.08 -9.29
C LYS A 35 17.34 14.77 -10.64
N PRO A 36 17.45 15.66 -11.64
CA PRO A 36 17.04 15.36 -13.02
C PRO A 36 17.66 14.05 -13.53
N GLY A 37 16.88 13.24 -14.22
CA GLY A 37 17.30 11.93 -14.73
C GLY A 37 17.17 10.75 -13.77
N SER A 38 17.04 11.00 -12.47
CA SER A 38 16.96 9.98 -11.44
C SER A 38 15.66 9.18 -11.48
N LEU A 39 15.74 7.96 -10.93
CA LEU A 39 14.62 7.02 -10.89
C LEU A 39 13.97 6.97 -9.51
N TYR A 40 12.67 6.76 -9.52
CA TYR A 40 11.85 6.50 -8.34
C TYR A 40 10.99 5.26 -8.58
N VAL A 41 11.00 4.29 -7.66
CA VAL A 41 10.10 3.14 -7.70
C VAL A 41 9.13 3.18 -6.52
N SER A 42 7.84 2.97 -6.79
CA SER A 42 6.80 2.86 -5.77
C SER A 42 6.08 1.52 -5.86
N TYR A 43 5.80 0.89 -4.72
CA TYR A 43 4.79 -0.17 -4.61
C TYR A 43 3.55 0.42 -3.95
N GLU A 44 2.48 0.53 -4.72
CA GLU A 44 1.21 1.07 -4.26
C GLU A 44 0.23 -0.05 -3.90
N TRP A 45 -0.52 0.20 -2.83
CA TRP A 45 -1.73 -0.56 -2.51
C TRP A 45 -2.89 0.05 -3.30
N VAL A 46 -3.55 -0.76 -4.13
CA VAL A 46 -4.58 -0.29 -5.06
C VAL A 46 -5.78 -1.23 -5.14
N THR A 47 -6.92 -0.67 -5.48
CA THR A 47 -8.01 -1.44 -6.08
C THR A 47 -7.69 -1.73 -7.55
N THR A 48 -8.06 -2.92 -8.02
CA THR A 48 -7.72 -3.41 -9.37
C THR A 48 -8.87 -3.18 -10.36
N ASP A 49 -8.68 -3.65 -11.59
CA ASP A 49 -9.71 -3.68 -12.63
C ASP A 49 -10.93 -4.56 -12.29
N LYS A 50 -10.80 -5.46 -11.30
CA LYS A 50 -11.90 -6.30 -10.81
C LYS A 50 -12.75 -5.63 -9.74
N TYR A 51 -12.27 -4.56 -9.12
CA TYR A 51 -13.04 -3.86 -8.10
C TYR A 51 -14.28 -3.19 -8.71
N ARG A 52 -15.39 -3.23 -7.97
CA ARG A 52 -16.71 -2.79 -8.40
C ARG A 52 -17.37 -2.07 -7.24
N GLY A 53 -17.43 -0.75 -7.28
CA GLY A 53 -17.98 0.07 -6.19
C GLY A 53 -19.49 -0.05 -6.01
N ASP A 54 -20.18 -0.66 -6.97
CA ASP A 54 -21.58 -1.05 -6.91
C ASP A 54 -21.81 -2.44 -6.29
N ASN A 55 -20.75 -3.24 -6.08
CA ASN A 55 -20.84 -4.52 -5.41
C ASN A 55 -20.62 -4.35 -3.89
N PRO A 56 -21.63 -4.60 -3.04
CA PRO A 56 -21.52 -4.40 -1.60
C PRO A 56 -20.43 -5.26 -0.95
N GLU A 57 -20.16 -6.47 -1.47
CA GLU A 57 -19.10 -7.32 -0.95
C GLU A 57 -17.71 -6.74 -1.23
N HIS A 58 -17.50 -6.20 -2.44
CA HIS A 58 -16.22 -5.56 -2.78
C HIS A 58 -15.98 -4.34 -1.90
N VAL A 59 -17.01 -3.52 -1.69
CA VAL A 59 -16.94 -2.34 -0.82
C VAL A 59 -16.62 -2.75 0.62
N GLU A 60 -17.31 -3.77 1.15
CA GLU A 60 -17.05 -4.30 2.50
C GLU A 60 -15.59 -4.74 2.66
N VAL A 61 -15.06 -5.50 1.70
CA VAL A 61 -13.68 -6.00 1.74
C VAL A 61 -12.67 -4.85 1.71
N ILE A 62 -12.83 -3.90 0.80
CA ILE A 62 -11.92 -2.75 0.68
C ILE A 62 -11.95 -1.86 1.93
N GLN A 63 -13.15 -1.55 2.45
CA GLN A 63 -13.29 -0.78 3.69
C GLN A 63 -12.72 -1.53 4.91
N GLY A 64 -12.83 -2.86 4.92
CA GLY A 64 -12.21 -3.71 5.94
C GLY A 64 -10.68 -3.59 5.95
N ILE A 65 -10.06 -3.61 4.77
CA ILE A 65 -8.62 -3.36 4.59
C ILE A 65 -8.28 -1.93 5.04
N GLU A 66 -8.99 -0.93 4.54
CA GLU A 66 -8.73 0.48 4.87
C GLU A 66 -8.80 0.75 6.38
N ARG A 67 -9.81 0.20 7.06
CA ARG A 67 -9.94 0.34 8.51
C ARG A 67 -8.84 -0.39 9.26
N GLY A 68 -8.53 -1.61 8.84
CA GLY A 68 -7.57 -2.49 9.48
C GLY A 68 -6.13 -1.99 9.40
N ASP A 69 -5.78 -1.36 8.28
CA ASP A 69 -4.45 -0.84 7.96
C ASP A 69 -4.36 0.69 8.10
N ALA A 70 -5.42 1.34 8.61
CA ALA A 70 -5.52 2.79 8.79
C ALA A 70 -5.21 3.59 7.51
N LEU A 71 -5.83 3.19 6.39
CA LEU A 71 -5.69 3.84 5.10
C LEU A 71 -6.79 4.91 4.93
N PRO A 72 -6.45 6.08 4.36
CA PRO A 72 -7.43 7.15 4.08
C PRO A 72 -8.40 6.81 2.94
N GLY A 73 -8.16 5.70 2.23
CA GLY A 73 -8.91 5.25 1.07
C GLY A 73 -7.97 4.64 0.03
N LEU A 74 -8.28 3.42 -0.45
CA LEU A 74 -7.51 2.78 -1.50
C LEU A 74 -7.81 3.43 -2.86
N ARG A 75 -6.75 3.72 -3.60
CA ARG A 75 -6.84 4.37 -4.92
C ARG A 75 -7.12 3.34 -6.00
N ASN A 76 -7.68 3.77 -7.12
CA ASN A 76 -7.75 2.91 -8.29
C ASN A 76 -6.36 2.79 -8.93
N TYR A 77 -5.98 1.59 -9.37
CA TYR A 77 -4.69 1.37 -10.02
C TYR A 77 -4.47 2.31 -11.23
N LYS A 78 -5.53 2.71 -11.94
CA LYS A 78 -5.46 3.62 -13.09
C LYS A 78 -4.99 5.03 -12.72
N ASP A 79 -5.21 5.45 -11.48
CA ASP A 79 -4.93 6.83 -11.06
C ASP A 79 -3.44 7.03 -10.77
N ILE A 80 -2.69 5.97 -10.51
CA ILE A 80 -1.29 6.03 -10.07
C ILE A 80 -0.40 6.70 -11.12
N ALA A 81 -0.48 6.23 -12.37
CA ALA A 81 0.30 6.79 -13.48
C ALA A 81 -0.12 8.24 -13.81
N GLU A 82 -1.41 8.56 -13.74
CA GLU A 82 -1.91 9.90 -14.03
C GLU A 82 -1.46 10.92 -12.98
N VAL A 83 -1.48 10.54 -11.69
CA VAL A 83 -0.94 11.38 -10.61
C VAL A 83 0.57 11.61 -10.79
N ALA A 84 1.33 10.56 -11.13
CA ALA A 84 2.76 10.71 -11.39
C ALA A 84 3.08 11.68 -12.53
N LYS A 85 2.35 11.56 -13.65
CA LYS A 85 2.50 12.47 -14.79
C LYS A 85 2.12 13.90 -14.43
N LYS A 86 1.05 14.09 -13.67
CA LYS A 86 0.60 15.42 -13.20
C LYS A 86 1.69 16.13 -12.38
N VAL A 87 2.43 15.39 -11.57
CA VAL A 87 3.57 15.90 -10.80
C VAL A 87 4.77 16.27 -11.69
N GLY A 88 4.89 15.64 -12.87
CA GLY A 88 5.96 15.86 -13.83
C GLY A 88 6.91 14.67 -14.01
N PHE A 89 6.63 13.52 -13.40
CA PHE A 89 7.38 12.30 -13.67
C PHE A 89 7.05 11.72 -15.05
N GLU A 90 8.04 11.12 -15.68
CA GLU A 90 7.86 10.20 -16.80
C GLU A 90 7.61 8.78 -16.26
N VAL A 91 6.56 8.12 -16.74
CA VAL A 91 6.29 6.72 -16.40
C VAL A 91 7.16 5.83 -17.27
N VAL A 92 8.16 5.19 -16.66
CA VAL A 92 9.09 4.27 -17.34
C VAL A 92 8.49 2.87 -17.45
N LYS A 93 7.86 2.40 -16.36
CA LYS A 93 7.26 1.07 -16.30
C LYS A 93 6.18 1.01 -15.23
N GLU A 94 5.11 0.30 -15.51
CA GLU A 94 4.05 0.02 -14.55
C GLU A 94 3.69 -1.47 -14.64
N LYS A 95 3.60 -2.14 -13.50
CA LYS A 95 3.31 -3.58 -13.44
C LYS A 95 2.76 -3.95 -12.07
N ASP A 96 1.67 -4.71 -12.05
CA ASP A 96 1.23 -5.41 -10.85
C ASP A 96 2.13 -6.64 -10.61
N LEU A 97 2.96 -6.58 -9.56
CA LEU A 97 3.88 -7.65 -9.18
C LEU A 97 3.23 -8.68 -8.25
N ALA A 98 1.98 -8.48 -7.84
CA ALA A 98 1.19 -9.50 -7.16
C ALA A 98 0.68 -10.59 -8.11
N LYS A 99 0.70 -10.32 -9.43
CA LYS A 99 0.30 -11.27 -10.48
C LYS A 99 1.44 -12.27 -10.79
N PRO A 100 1.14 -13.40 -11.45
CA PRO A 100 2.16 -14.39 -11.84
C PRO A 100 3.39 -13.72 -12.50
N PRO A 101 4.62 -14.18 -12.17
CA PRO A 101 4.97 -15.44 -11.50
C PRO A 101 4.91 -15.42 -9.97
N ALA A 102 4.46 -14.32 -9.34
CA ALA A 102 4.27 -14.32 -7.89
C ALA A 102 3.24 -15.38 -7.47
N LEU A 103 3.49 -16.01 -6.32
CA LEU A 103 2.54 -16.93 -5.70
C LEU A 103 1.45 -16.14 -4.95
N PRO A 104 0.29 -16.74 -4.66
CA PRO A 104 -0.78 -16.12 -3.89
C PRO A 104 -0.31 -15.59 -2.52
N TRP A 105 0.01 -14.30 -2.44
CA TRP A 105 0.64 -13.67 -1.27
C TRP A 105 -0.23 -13.79 0.00
N TRP A 106 -1.55 -13.79 -0.17
CA TRP A 106 -2.53 -13.91 0.92
C TRP A 106 -2.48 -15.25 1.65
N THR A 107 -1.90 -16.29 1.05
CA THR A 107 -1.74 -17.59 1.72
C THR A 107 -0.94 -17.49 3.01
N ARG A 108 -0.04 -16.51 3.11
CA ARG A 108 0.79 -16.23 4.29
C ARG A 108 0.01 -15.57 5.43
N LEU A 109 -1.15 -14.99 5.13
CA LEU A 109 -2.03 -14.32 6.11
C LEU A 109 -3.07 -15.27 6.71
N LYS A 110 -3.34 -16.40 6.05
CA LYS A 110 -4.31 -17.39 6.52
C LYS A 110 -3.85 -18.01 7.84
N MET A 111 -4.57 -17.71 8.92
CA MET A 111 -4.37 -18.34 10.22
C MET A 111 -5.48 -19.37 10.48
N GLY A 112 -5.09 -20.60 10.82
CA GLY A 112 -6.05 -21.65 11.17
C GLY A 112 -6.81 -21.34 12.46
N ARG A 113 -8.07 -21.78 12.55
CA ARG A 113 -8.98 -21.54 13.69
C ARG A 113 -8.38 -21.95 15.05
N ILE A 114 -7.64 -23.06 15.09
CA ILE A 114 -6.98 -23.56 16.30
C ILE A 114 -5.86 -22.61 16.74
N ALA A 115 -5.03 -22.15 15.79
CA ALA A 115 -3.94 -21.23 16.08
C ALA A 115 -4.48 -19.87 16.55
N TYR A 116 -5.55 -19.38 15.91
CA TYR A 116 -6.26 -18.17 16.36
C TYR A 116 -6.75 -18.32 17.80
N TRP A 117 -7.52 -19.38 18.10
CA TRP A 117 -8.11 -19.57 19.42
C TRP A 117 -7.06 -19.67 20.53
N ARG A 118 -5.96 -20.39 20.28
CA ARG A 118 -4.83 -20.47 21.21
C ARG A 118 -4.21 -19.09 21.47
N ASN A 119 -3.97 -18.32 20.40
CA ASN A 119 -3.37 -16.99 20.53
C ASN A 119 -4.32 -16.02 21.24
N HIS A 120 -5.62 -16.08 20.94
CA HIS A 120 -6.63 -15.25 21.58
C HIS A 120 -6.70 -15.51 23.09
N ILE A 121 -6.75 -16.77 23.54
CA ILE A 121 -6.72 -17.10 24.97
C ILE A 121 -5.46 -16.56 25.64
N LEU A 122 -4.29 -16.79 25.02
CA LEU A 122 -3.03 -16.33 25.56
C LEU A 122 -3.01 -14.81 25.75
N VAL A 123 -3.40 -14.06 24.72
CA VAL A 123 -3.46 -12.60 24.76
C VAL A 123 -4.44 -12.10 25.83
N THR A 124 -5.62 -12.73 25.93
CA THR A 124 -6.62 -12.39 26.95
C THR A 124 -6.11 -12.63 28.37
N VAL A 125 -5.45 -13.76 28.62
CA VAL A 125 -4.86 -14.05 29.94
C VAL A 125 -3.76 -13.05 30.26
N LEU A 126 -2.84 -12.79 29.34
CA LEU A 126 -1.73 -11.84 29.54
C LEU A 126 -2.26 -10.41 29.80
N ALA A 127 -3.32 -10.00 29.11
CA ALA A 127 -3.96 -8.71 29.35
C ALA A 127 -4.68 -8.66 30.70
N ALA A 128 -5.38 -9.73 31.08
CA ALA A 128 -6.11 -9.82 32.35
C ALA A 128 -5.20 -9.73 33.57
N ILE A 129 -4.01 -10.34 33.51
CA ILE A 129 -3.01 -10.30 34.60
C ILE A 129 -2.07 -9.09 34.51
N GLY A 130 -2.28 -8.18 33.56
CA GLY A 130 -1.55 -6.92 33.43
C GLY A 130 -0.15 -7.02 32.81
N ILE A 131 0.21 -8.17 32.22
CA ILE A 131 1.47 -8.31 31.46
C ILE A 131 1.34 -7.64 30.09
N ALA A 132 0.20 -7.84 29.41
CA ALA A 132 -0.11 -7.14 28.17
C ALA A 132 -0.91 -5.85 28.45
N PRO A 133 -0.70 -4.78 27.67
CA PRO A 133 -1.47 -3.55 27.80
C PRO A 133 -2.99 -3.75 27.66
N LYS A 134 -3.76 -2.83 28.27
CA LYS A 134 -5.20 -2.75 28.01
C LYS A 134 -5.44 -2.49 26.51
N GLY A 135 -6.39 -3.21 25.92
CA GLY A 135 -6.70 -3.12 24.49
C GLY A 135 -5.94 -4.09 23.58
N THR A 136 -4.98 -4.88 24.08
CA THR A 136 -4.27 -5.88 23.24
C THR A 136 -5.22 -6.93 22.66
N VAL A 137 -6.29 -7.30 23.38
CA VAL A 137 -7.33 -8.22 22.87
C VAL A 137 -8.05 -7.59 21.67
N ASP A 138 -8.44 -6.32 21.76
CA ASP A 138 -9.13 -5.60 20.68
C ASP A 138 -8.23 -5.48 19.44
N VAL A 139 -6.94 -5.17 19.64
CA VAL A 139 -5.94 -5.13 18.56
C VAL A 139 -5.77 -6.51 17.92
N HIS A 140 -5.72 -7.58 18.71
CA HIS A 140 -5.61 -8.94 18.19
C HIS A 140 -6.83 -9.33 17.33
N GLU A 141 -8.04 -9.00 17.79
CA GLU A 141 -9.26 -9.22 17.02
C GLU A 141 -9.30 -8.39 15.73
N MET A 142 -8.92 -7.11 15.81
CA MET A 142 -8.83 -6.22 14.66
C MET A 142 -7.87 -6.80 13.60
N LEU A 143 -6.63 -7.14 13.99
CA LEU A 143 -5.62 -7.70 13.08
C LEU A 143 -6.08 -9.00 12.42
N PHE A 144 -6.81 -9.85 13.15
CA PHE A 144 -7.36 -11.08 12.58
C PHE A 144 -8.43 -10.79 11.53
N LYS A 145 -9.34 -9.85 11.79
CA LYS A 145 -10.34 -9.42 10.80
C LYS A 145 -9.69 -8.77 9.59
N THR A 146 -8.68 -7.92 9.78
CA THR A 146 -7.90 -7.32 8.68
C THR A 146 -7.26 -8.40 7.80
N ALA A 147 -6.66 -9.44 8.42
CA ALA A 147 -6.07 -10.54 7.67
C ALA A 147 -7.11 -11.30 6.81
N ASP A 148 -8.35 -11.46 7.29
CA ASP A 148 -9.45 -12.04 6.52
C ASP A 148 -9.82 -11.14 5.32
N TYR A 149 -9.95 -9.83 5.53
CA TYR A 149 -10.23 -8.89 4.45
C TYR A 149 -9.12 -8.82 3.41
N LEU A 150 -7.85 -8.76 3.82
CA LEU A 150 -6.69 -8.86 2.91
C LEU A 150 -6.71 -10.17 2.12
N THR A 151 -7.07 -11.27 2.79
CA THR A 151 -7.21 -12.58 2.15
C THR A 151 -8.29 -12.58 1.08
N ARG A 152 -9.50 -12.11 1.40
CA ARG A 152 -10.62 -11.99 0.45
C ARG A 152 -10.28 -11.04 -0.70
N GLY A 153 -9.59 -9.93 -0.42
CA GLY A 153 -9.15 -8.96 -1.41
C GLY A 153 -8.15 -9.55 -2.42
N GLY A 154 -7.18 -10.32 -1.92
CA GLY A 154 -6.22 -11.04 -2.76
C GLY A 154 -6.87 -12.17 -3.56
N ASP A 155 -7.72 -12.99 -2.92
CA ASP A 155 -8.36 -14.17 -3.53
C ASP A 155 -9.34 -13.79 -4.66
N SER A 156 -10.16 -12.76 -4.44
CA SER A 156 -11.02 -12.17 -5.48
C SER A 156 -10.23 -11.37 -6.53
N GLY A 157 -9.03 -10.93 -6.16
CA GLY A 157 -8.15 -10.11 -6.98
C GLY A 157 -8.61 -8.67 -7.15
N ILE A 158 -9.49 -8.17 -6.28
CA ILE A 158 -9.96 -6.76 -6.28
C ILE A 158 -8.94 -5.80 -5.64
N PHE A 159 -7.95 -6.34 -4.95
CA PHE A 159 -6.90 -5.60 -4.25
C PHE A 159 -5.52 -6.13 -4.67
N SER A 160 -4.56 -5.23 -4.89
CA SER A 160 -3.14 -5.56 -5.03
C SER A 160 -2.29 -4.72 -4.08
N PRO A 161 -1.41 -5.33 -3.27
CA PRO A 161 -0.46 -4.62 -2.42
C PRO A 161 0.85 -4.24 -3.16
N MET A 162 1.04 -4.74 -4.38
CA MET A 162 2.33 -4.67 -5.09
C MET A 162 2.16 -4.10 -6.50
N HIS A 163 1.35 -3.05 -6.65
CA HIS A 163 1.26 -2.32 -7.91
C HIS A 163 2.50 -1.44 -8.08
N MET A 164 3.49 -1.93 -8.83
CA MET A 164 4.76 -1.27 -9.04
C MET A 164 4.64 -0.20 -10.12
N ILE A 165 5.13 1.00 -9.82
CA ILE A 165 5.39 2.03 -10.82
C ILE A 165 6.85 2.50 -10.72
N LEU A 166 7.53 2.54 -11.85
CA LEU A 166 8.88 3.06 -12.02
C LEU A 166 8.79 4.37 -12.78
N LEU A 167 9.30 5.42 -12.17
CA LEU A 167 9.19 6.80 -12.59
C LEU A 167 10.59 7.37 -12.82
N ARG A 168 10.69 8.32 -13.74
CA ARG A 168 11.91 9.09 -13.99
C ARG A 168 11.60 10.57 -13.86
N LYS A 169 12.43 11.31 -13.13
CA LYS A 169 12.42 12.76 -13.21
C LYS A 169 13.03 13.17 -14.56
N PRO A 170 12.36 13.96 -15.41
CA PRO A 170 12.90 14.35 -16.71
C PRO A 170 14.29 14.96 -16.59
N GLN A 171 15.11 14.78 -17.63
CA GLN A 171 16.36 15.52 -17.75
C GLN A 171 16.04 17.00 -18.00
N VAL A 172 16.82 17.90 -17.41
CA VAL A 172 16.82 19.30 -17.86
C VAL A 172 17.66 19.33 -19.14
N PRO A 173 17.14 19.79 -20.28
CA PRO A 173 17.95 19.97 -21.48
C PRO A 173 19.16 20.84 -21.15
N PRO A 174 20.36 20.57 -21.69
CA PRO A 174 21.47 21.49 -21.54
C PRO A 174 21.01 22.86 -22.04
N THR A 175 21.07 23.88 -21.18
CA THR A 175 20.81 25.26 -21.59
C THR A 175 21.76 25.54 -22.74
N GLN A 176 21.23 25.83 -23.94
CA GLN A 176 22.06 26.29 -25.04
C GLN A 176 22.69 27.61 -24.62
N SER A 177 23.96 27.57 -24.24
CA SER A 177 24.81 28.72 -23.96
C SER A 177 25.30 29.36 -25.25
#